data_AF-A0AAD7VJM7-F1
#
_entry.id   AF-A0AAD7VJM7-F1
#
_cell.length_a   1.000
_cell.length_b   1.000
_cell.length_c   1.000
_cell.angle_alpha   90.00
_cell.angle_beta   90.00
_cell.angle_gamma   90.00
#
_symmetry.space_group_name_H-M   'P 1'
#
loop_
_entity.id
_entity.type
_entity.pdbx_description
1 polymer ?
#
loop_
_entity_poly.entity_id
_entity_poly.type
_entity_poly.pdbx_seq_one_letter_code
_entity_poly.pdbx_strand_id
1 'polypeptide(L)'
;MLKVQNVAENSSSSSKKGKEVFSSMPKPSNPWPIRIKLTTDNLLWDSLKVSPSKEFEDCILEHMNEESRKALDSWIPTNIEIYDVDTCETYKVKLVKKESFWFEPMPLKATMVEQPCYDLEEARETFAYSVEPFRHIARKRKLNYDQEIGFRFSSCKAVNRFEFSVLYSPIMDIHFIKV
;
A
#
# COMPACT_ATOMS: atom_id res chain seq x y z
N MET A 1 -23.41 38.17 -60.12
CA MET A 1 -22.32 38.66 -61.01
C MET A 1 -21.00 38.35 -60.34
N LEU A 2 -20.11 37.66 -61.04
CA LEU A 2 -18.78 37.19 -60.60
C LEU A 2 -17.80 38.35 -60.35
N LYS A 3 -16.90 38.20 -59.36
CA LYS A 3 -15.45 38.29 -59.61
C LYS A 3 -14.62 37.58 -58.53
N VAL A 4 -13.61 36.88 -59.03
CA VAL A 4 -12.62 36.03 -58.37
C VAL A 4 -11.29 36.82 -58.26
N GLN A 5 -10.31 36.27 -57.53
CA GLN A 5 -8.85 36.53 -57.52
C GLN A 5 -8.35 37.44 -56.36
N ASN A 6 -7.21 37.24 -55.70
CA ASN A 6 -6.01 36.38 -55.87
C ASN A 6 -5.19 36.45 -54.54
N VAL A 7 -4.62 35.36 -54.00
CA VAL A 7 -3.21 34.84 -54.12
C VAL A 7 -2.19 35.34 -53.07
N ALA A 8 -1.65 34.35 -52.34
CA ALA A 8 -0.29 34.09 -51.82
C ALA A 8 0.44 34.97 -50.77
N GLU A 9 0.86 34.25 -49.70
CA GLU A 9 2.22 34.13 -49.10
C GLU A 9 3.00 35.42 -48.76
N ASN A 10 3.63 35.63 -47.59
CA ASN A 10 4.68 34.79 -47.01
C ASN A 10 5.17 35.35 -45.63
N SER A 11 5.54 34.43 -44.73
CA SER A 11 6.61 34.44 -43.70
C SER A 11 7.05 35.71 -42.90
N SER A 12 6.97 35.59 -41.56
CA SER A 12 8.11 35.85 -40.63
C SER A 12 7.85 35.08 -39.31
N SER A 13 8.63 34.05 -38.99
CA SER A 13 9.89 34.08 -38.23
C SER A 13 9.72 34.59 -36.79
N SER A 14 9.41 33.69 -35.85
CA SER A 14 9.80 33.89 -34.44
C SER A 14 10.35 32.61 -33.84
N SER A 15 11.44 32.79 -33.10
CA SER A 15 12.45 31.80 -32.80
C SER A 15 12.17 30.97 -31.56
N LYS A 16 12.58 29.72 -31.67
CA LYS A 16 12.84 28.69 -30.66
C LYS A 16 13.22 29.23 -29.28
N LYS A 17 12.49 28.78 -28.26
CA LYS A 17 13.08 28.43 -26.96
C LYS A 17 12.43 27.14 -26.47
N GLY A 18 12.95 26.02 -26.98
CA GLY A 18 12.63 24.69 -26.49
C GLY A 18 13.04 24.62 -25.03
N LYS A 19 12.06 24.72 -24.15
CA LYS A 19 12.22 24.30 -22.76
C LYS A 19 12.29 22.78 -22.85
N GLU A 20 13.49 22.23 -22.71
CA GLU A 20 13.68 20.82 -22.41
C GLU A 20 12.96 20.56 -21.09
N VAL A 21 11.70 20.15 -21.21
CA VAL A 21 11.01 19.43 -20.16
C VAL A 21 11.80 18.13 -20.07
N PHE A 22 12.72 18.07 -19.11
CA PHE A 22 13.20 16.81 -18.58
C PHE A 22 11.94 16.07 -18.14
N SER A 23 11.40 15.25 -19.05
CA SER A 23 10.52 14.17 -18.69
C SER A 23 11.32 13.38 -17.68
N SER A 24 10.97 13.54 -16.41
CA SER A 24 11.43 12.64 -15.37
C SER A 24 11.02 11.26 -15.85
N MET A 25 11.98 10.53 -16.41
CA MET A 25 11.87 9.11 -16.67
C MET A 25 11.20 8.52 -15.42
N PRO A 26 10.03 7.86 -15.56
CA PRO A 26 9.38 7.25 -14.41
C PRO A 26 10.44 6.37 -13.76
N LYS A 27 10.79 6.68 -12.50
CA LYS A 27 11.53 5.73 -11.66
C LYS A 27 10.87 4.36 -11.89
N PRO A 28 11.64 3.26 -12.03
CA PRO A 28 11.03 1.95 -12.18
C PRO A 28 10.02 1.81 -11.04
N SER A 29 8.74 1.85 -11.40
CA SER A 29 7.66 1.86 -10.43
C SER A 29 7.84 0.56 -9.67
N ASN A 30 8.12 0.66 -8.37
CA ASN A 30 8.25 -0.51 -7.53
C ASN A 30 6.97 -1.34 -7.75
N PRO A 31 7.07 -2.60 -8.19
CA PRO A 31 5.88 -3.41 -8.47
C PRO A 31 5.00 -3.62 -7.24
N TRP A 32 5.50 -3.29 -6.06
CA TRP A 32 4.84 -3.34 -4.76
C TRP A 32 4.78 -1.94 -4.13
N PRO A 33 3.79 -1.11 -4.49
CA PRO A 33 3.66 0.26 -3.98
C PRO A 33 3.48 0.31 -2.46
N ILE A 34 2.85 -0.72 -1.89
CA ILE A 34 2.68 -0.85 -0.44
C ILE A 34 3.61 -1.96 0.04
N ARG A 35 4.47 -1.64 1.01
CA ARG A 35 5.40 -2.58 1.61
C ARG A 35 5.22 -2.57 3.12
N ILE A 36 5.17 -3.76 3.71
CA ILE A 36 4.95 -3.92 5.15
C ILE A 36 6.03 -4.84 5.67
N LYS A 37 6.89 -4.30 6.53
CA LYS A 37 7.81 -5.10 7.32
C LYS A 37 7.02 -5.80 8.42
N LEU A 38 7.04 -7.12 8.43
CA LEU A 38 6.33 -7.89 9.44
C LEU A 38 7.02 -7.72 10.78
N THR A 39 6.22 -7.63 11.84
CA THR A 39 6.68 -7.60 13.23
C THR A 39 6.06 -8.77 13.99
N THR A 40 6.52 -9.01 15.22
CA THR A 40 5.94 -10.05 16.09
C THR A 40 4.42 -9.88 16.25
N ASP A 41 3.95 -8.63 16.38
CA ASP A 41 2.52 -8.34 16.54
C ASP A 41 1.72 -8.69 15.28
N ASN A 42 2.26 -8.42 14.09
CA ASN A 42 1.57 -8.77 12.83
C ASN A 42 1.37 -10.28 12.65
N LEU A 43 2.20 -11.10 13.29
CA LEU A 43 2.12 -12.56 13.21
C LEU A 43 1.33 -13.18 14.38
N LEU A 44 1.27 -12.47 15.51
CA LEU A 44 0.57 -12.91 16.71
C LEU A 44 -0.94 -12.67 16.58
N TRP A 45 -1.32 -11.49 16.10
CA TRP A 45 -2.70 -11.04 15.98
C TRP A 45 -3.34 -11.47 14.65
N ASP A 46 -4.68 -11.51 14.63
CA ASP A 46 -5.44 -11.76 13.41
C ASP A 46 -5.51 -10.53 12.48
N SER A 47 -4.86 -9.43 12.85
CA SER A 47 -4.91 -8.15 12.15
C SER A 47 -3.54 -7.73 11.64
N LEU A 48 -3.41 -7.55 10.33
CA LEU A 48 -2.25 -6.90 9.74
C LEU A 48 -2.50 -5.39 9.63
N LYS A 49 -1.76 -4.58 10.40
CA LYS A 49 -1.81 -3.11 10.35
C LYS A 49 -1.32 -2.61 8.99
N VAL A 50 -2.06 -1.73 8.36
CA VAL A 50 -1.64 -0.95 7.21
C VAL A 50 -1.81 0.53 7.57
N SER A 51 -0.68 1.25 7.62
CA SER A 51 -0.69 2.67 7.94
C SER A 51 -1.40 3.46 6.83
N PRO A 52 -2.22 4.47 7.18
CA PRO A 52 -2.75 5.38 6.19
C PRO A 52 -1.57 6.14 5.57
N SER A 53 -1.44 6.07 4.25
CA SER A 53 -0.46 6.83 3.50
C SER A 53 -1.06 7.27 2.18
N LYS A 54 -0.49 8.32 1.60
CA LYS A 54 -0.91 8.76 0.27
C LYS A 54 -0.76 7.64 -0.76
N GLU A 55 0.29 6.83 -0.70
CA GLU A 55 0.43 5.69 -1.61
C GLU A 55 -0.68 4.66 -1.41
N PHE A 56 -1.12 4.40 -0.18
CA PHE A 56 -2.22 3.47 0.08
C PHE A 56 -3.55 3.99 -0.49
N GLU A 57 -3.85 5.26 -0.27
CA GLU A 57 -5.06 5.90 -0.80
C GLU A 57 -5.07 5.87 -2.34
N ASP A 58 -3.99 6.34 -2.98
CA ASP A 58 -3.87 6.42 -4.44
C ASP A 58 -3.78 5.03 -5.11
N CYS A 59 -3.01 4.10 -4.55
CA CYS A 59 -2.74 2.81 -5.20
C CYS A 59 -3.75 1.72 -4.85
N ILE A 60 -4.45 1.82 -3.72
CA ILE A 60 -5.40 0.80 -3.25
C ILE A 60 -6.83 1.35 -3.27
N LEU A 61 -7.12 2.41 -2.51
CA LEU A 61 -8.50 2.84 -2.30
C LEU A 61 -9.14 3.44 -3.56
N GLU A 62 -8.39 4.24 -4.33
CA GLU A 62 -8.88 4.81 -5.61
C GLU A 62 -9.33 3.71 -6.59
N HIS A 63 -8.67 2.55 -6.54
CA HIS A 63 -8.93 1.44 -7.44
C HIS A 63 -10.04 0.47 -6.96
N MET A 64 -10.42 0.55 -5.68
CA MET A 64 -11.56 -0.20 -5.15
C MET A 64 -12.89 0.26 -5.79
N ASN A 65 -13.93 -0.57 -5.68
CA ASN A 65 -15.26 -0.13 -6.07
C ASN A 65 -15.81 0.95 -5.12
N GLU A 66 -16.74 1.77 -5.62
CA GLU A 66 -17.25 2.94 -4.89
C GLU A 66 -18.02 2.57 -3.62
N GLU A 67 -18.80 1.50 -3.65
CA GLU A 67 -19.55 1.00 -2.49
C GLU A 67 -18.61 0.67 -1.33
N SER A 68 -17.50 0.02 -1.64
CA SER A 68 -16.48 -0.38 -0.68
C SER A 68 -15.73 0.79 -0.07
N ARG A 69 -15.39 1.80 -0.89
CA ARG A 69 -14.81 3.04 -0.37
C ARG A 69 -15.77 3.73 0.61
N LYS A 70 -17.04 3.90 0.22
CA LYS A 70 -18.05 4.53 1.09
C LYS A 70 -18.28 3.75 2.39
N ALA A 71 -18.23 2.41 2.31
CA ALA A 71 -18.29 1.56 3.49
C ALA A 71 -17.11 1.84 4.43
N LEU A 72 -15.88 1.88 3.92
CA LEU A 72 -14.69 2.20 4.71
C LEU A 72 -14.72 3.62 5.30
N ASP A 73 -15.21 4.61 4.55
CA ASP A 73 -15.41 5.98 5.04
C ASP A 73 -16.42 6.03 6.20
N SER A 74 -17.40 5.12 6.16
CA SER A 74 -18.40 4.92 7.23
C SER A 74 -17.94 3.93 8.30
N TRP A 75 -16.65 3.57 8.32
CA TRP A 75 -16.06 2.61 9.27
C TRP A 75 -16.68 1.20 9.23
N ILE A 76 -17.24 0.82 8.09
CA ILE A 76 -17.83 -0.49 7.86
C ILE A 76 -16.78 -1.42 7.22
N PRO A 77 -16.51 -2.60 7.81
CA PRO A 77 -15.63 -3.60 7.21
C PRO A 77 -16.05 -4.01 5.80
N THR A 78 -15.10 -4.06 4.89
CA THR A 78 -15.33 -4.41 3.48
C THR A 78 -14.66 -5.73 3.12
N ASN A 79 -15.38 -6.63 2.44
CA ASN A 79 -14.80 -7.87 1.94
C ASN A 79 -13.82 -7.59 0.79
N ILE A 80 -12.64 -8.21 0.86
CA ILE A 80 -11.60 -8.17 -0.16
C ILE A 80 -11.06 -9.58 -0.41
N GLU A 81 -10.37 -9.75 -1.53
CA GLU A 81 -9.58 -10.95 -1.82
C GLU A 81 -8.09 -10.60 -1.78
N ILE A 82 -7.29 -11.47 -1.18
CA ILE A 82 -5.82 -11.42 -1.29
C ILE A 82 -5.37 -12.58 -2.16
N TYR A 83 -4.72 -12.28 -3.27
CA TYR A 83 -4.11 -13.25 -4.15
C TYR A 83 -2.60 -13.30 -3.91
N ASP A 84 -2.10 -14.44 -3.41
CA ASP A 84 -0.67 -14.74 -3.31
C ASP A 84 -0.13 -15.05 -4.71
N VAL A 85 0.71 -14.18 -5.25
CA VAL A 85 1.28 -14.40 -6.59
C VAL A 85 2.39 -15.46 -6.58
N ASP A 86 2.97 -15.77 -5.41
CA ASP A 86 4.04 -16.75 -5.28
C ASP A 86 3.48 -18.17 -5.21
N THR A 87 2.31 -18.35 -4.58
CA THR A 87 1.66 -19.66 -4.41
C THR A 87 0.41 -19.86 -5.25
N CYS A 88 -0.02 -18.83 -5.97
CA CYS A 88 -1.27 -18.81 -6.75
C CYS A 88 -2.51 -19.13 -5.91
N GLU A 89 -2.54 -18.70 -4.65
CA GLU A 89 -3.67 -18.93 -3.74
C GLU A 89 -4.47 -17.66 -3.48
N THR A 90 -5.79 -17.78 -3.32
CA THR A 90 -6.66 -16.64 -2.98
C THR A 90 -7.25 -16.82 -1.58
N TYR A 91 -7.15 -15.78 -0.77
CA TYR A 91 -7.70 -15.69 0.58
C TYR A 91 -8.82 -14.65 0.61
N LYS A 92 -9.96 -15.00 1.22
CA LYS A 92 -11.06 -14.06 1.45
C LYS A 92 -10.93 -13.46 2.84
N VAL A 93 -10.81 -12.15 2.90
CA VAL A 93 -10.59 -11.39 4.15
C VAL A 93 -11.37 -10.08 4.10
N LYS A 94 -11.21 -9.25 5.11
CA LYS A 94 -11.81 -7.93 5.22
C LYS A 94 -10.73 -6.87 5.31
N LEU A 95 -10.97 -5.75 4.66
CA LEU A 95 -10.31 -4.49 4.96
C LEU A 95 -11.17 -3.72 5.96
N VAL A 96 -10.56 -3.31 7.06
CA VAL A 96 -11.23 -2.62 8.17
C VAL A 96 -10.52 -1.31 8.42
N LYS A 97 -11.27 -0.22 8.57
CA LYS A 97 -10.76 1.04 9.12
C LYS A 97 -11.10 1.05 10.62
N LYS A 98 -10.09 1.18 11.48
CA LYS A 98 -10.27 1.18 12.94
C LYS A 98 -9.27 2.12 13.61
N GLU A 99 -9.54 2.46 14.87
CA GLU A 99 -8.68 3.36 15.64
C GLU A 99 -7.28 2.74 15.80
N SER A 100 -6.24 3.58 15.76
CA SER A 100 -4.87 3.08 15.72
C SER A 100 -4.45 2.40 17.03
N PHE A 101 -5.09 2.73 18.16
CA PHE A 101 -4.85 2.13 19.47
C PHE A 101 -5.05 0.60 19.49
N TRP A 102 -5.85 0.03 18.58
CA TRP A 102 -6.02 -1.42 18.46
C TRP A 102 -4.76 -2.17 18.05
N PHE A 103 -3.73 -1.45 17.60
CA PHE A 103 -2.45 -2.02 17.19
C PHE A 103 -1.30 -1.61 18.11
N GLU A 104 -1.58 -0.85 19.16
CA GLU A 104 -0.57 -0.51 20.15
C GLU A 104 -0.42 -1.67 21.13
N PRO A 105 0.82 -2.06 21.48
CA PRO A 105 1.05 -3.17 22.40
C PRO A 105 0.42 -2.83 23.76
N MET A 106 -0.49 -3.68 24.24
CA MET A 106 -1.00 -3.54 25.60
C MET A 106 0.19 -3.58 26.58
N PRO A 107 0.28 -2.64 27.54
CA PRO A 107 1.34 -2.68 28.54
C PRO A 107 1.14 -3.92 29.42
N LEU A 108 1.88 -5.00 29.11
CA LEU A 108 1.75 -6.29 29.79
C LEU A 108 2.38 -6.32 31.20
N LYS A 109 2.76 -5.16 31.75
CA LYS A 109 3.30 -5.08 33.11
C LYS A 109 2.76 -3.83 33.81
N ALA A 110 1.83 -4.05 34.75
CA ALA A 110 1.55 -3.12 35.83
C ALA A 110 2.76 -3.08 36.80
N THR A 111 3.88 -2.53 36.35
CA THR A 111 4.97 -2.09 37.23
C THR A 111 4.92 -0.57 37.19
N MET A 112 4.68 0.07 38.34
CA MET A 112 4.46 1.52 38.50
C MET A 112 5.71 2.38 38.21
N VAL A 113 6.45 2.09 37.15
CA VAL A 113 7.62 2.89 36.75
C VAL A 113 7.54 3.08 35.24
N GLU A 114 7.11 4.28 34.88
CA GLU A 114 6.96 4.84 33.53
C GLU A 114 6.04 4.04 32.61
N GLN A 115 4.79 4.53 32.48
CA GLN A 115 4.00 4.27 31.28
C GLN A 115 4.89 4.57 30.07
N PRO A 116 5.04 3.64 29.11
CA PRO A 116 5.70 3.99 27.87
C PRO A 116 4.97 5.21 27.28
N CYS A 117 5.73 6.22 26.88
CA CYS A 117 5.29 7.52 26.38
C CYS A 117 4.55 7.36 25.04
N TYR A 118 3.39 6.72 25.07
CA TYR A 118 2.46 6.62 23.94
C TYR A 118 1.26 7.50 24.26
N ASP A 119 1.00 8.45 23.37
CA ASP A 119 -0.17 9.32 23.47
C ASP A 119 -1.42 8.54 23.08
N LEU A 120 -2.09 7.97 24.08
CA LEU A 120 -3.33 7.23 23.88
C LEU A 120 -4.46 8.13 23.39
N GLU A 121 -4.42 9.43 23.66
CA GLU A 121 -5.41 10.37 23.16
C GLU A 121 -5.18 10.61 21.66
N GLU A 122 -3.93 10.80 21.22
CA GLU A 122 -3.57 10.85 19.79
C GLU A 122 -3.91 9.53 19.07
N ALA A 123 -3.67 8.38 19.69
CA ALA A 123 -3.98 7.06 19.11
C ALA A 123 -5.50 6.81 18.97
N ARG A 124 -6.33 7.52 19.76
CA ARG A 124 -7.79 7.51 19.65
C ARG A 124 -8.29 8.44 18.55
N GLU A 125 -7.59 9.53 18.31
CA GLU A 125 -7.90 10.50 17.26
C GLU A 125 -7.40 10.04 15.87
N THR A 126 -6.47 9.08 15.85
CA THR A 126 -5.89 8.51 14.62
C THR A 126 -6.48 7.15 14.27
N PHE A 127 -6.42 6.79 12.99
CA PHE A 127 -6.91 5.51 12.49
C PHE A 127 -5.81 4.75 11.74
N ALA A 128 -6.01 3.45 11.58
CA ALA A 128 -5.26 2.62 10.66
C ALA A 128 -6.19 1.66 9.93
N TYR A 129 -5.72 1.14 8.80
CA TYR A 129 -6.39 0.05 8.13
C TYR A 129 -5.88 -1.30 8.69
N SER A 130 -6.72 -2.31 8.67
CA SER A 130 -6.32 -3.70 8.90
C SER A 130 -6.87 -4.66 7.88
N VAL A 131 -6.03 -5.62 7.51
CA VAL A 131 -6.46 -6.85 6.82
C VAL A 131 -6.77 -7.92 7.86
N GLU A 132 -7.99 -8.45 7.85
CA GLU A 132 -8.48 -9.40 8.86
C GLU A 132 -9.39 -10.50 8.27
N PRO A 133 -9.24 -11.78 8.64
CA PRO A 133 -8.17 -12.34 9.46
C PRO A 133 -6.89 -12.55 8.64
N PHE A 134 -5.72 -12.14 9.13
CA PHE A 134 -4.45 -12.31 8.43
C PHE A 134 -3.61 -13.49 8.96
N ARG A 135 -3.76 -13.87 10.23
CA ARG A 135 -2.93 -14.91 10.87
C ARG A 135 -2.90 -16.24 10.14
N HIS A 136 -4.03 -16.63 9.55
CA HIS A 136 -4.11 -17.89 8.79
C HIS A 136 -3.25 -17.85 7.51
N ILE A 137 -3.20 -16.70 6.83
CA ILE A 137 -2.33 -16.44 5.67
C ILE A 137 -0.87 -16.52 6.14
N ALA A 138 -0.53 -15.81 7.21
CA ALA A 138 0.81 -15.82 7.77
C ALA A 138 1.30 -17.22 8.15
N ARG A 139 0.44 -18.02 8.80
CA ARG A 139 0.74 -19.42 9.15
C ARG A 139 0.93 -20.30 7.94
N LYS A 140 0.02 -20.22 6.96
CA LYS A 140 0.07 -21.05 5.76
C LYS A 140 1.31 -20.73 4.92
N ARG A 141 1.64 -19.44 4.81
CA ARG A 141 2.79 -18.95 4.07
C ARG A 141 4.11 -19.05 4.85
N LYS A 142 4.06 -19.45 6.12
CA LYS A 142 5.21 -19.56 7.04
C LYS A 142 5.99 -18.24 7.13
N LEU A 143 5.27 -17.13 7.28
CA LEU A 143 5.86 -15.80 7.37
C LEU A 143 6.61 -15.61 8.70
N ASN A 144 7.73 -14.88 8.64
CA ASN A 144 8.60 -14.56 9.77
C ASN A 144 8.67 -13.03 10.01
N TYR A 145 9.07 -12.63 11.22
CA TYR A 145 9.07 -11.23 11.71
C TYR A 145 10.22 -10.38 11.16
N ASP A 146 11.08 -10.94 10.32
CA ASP A 146 12.17 -10.27 9.62
C ASP A 146 11.88 -10.11 8.12
N GLN A 147 10.76 -10.66 7.66
CA GLN A 147 10.33 -10.59 6.28
C GLN A 147 9.54 -9.32 6.01
N GLU A 148 9.58 -8.91 4.75
CA GLU A 148 8.78 -7.82 4.23
C GLU A 148 7.80 -8.40 3.20
N ILE A 149 6.58 -7.90 3.20
CA ILE A 149 5.57 -8.29 2.20
C ILE A 149 5.17 -7.07 1.37
N GLY A 150 4.89 -7.32 0.10
CA GLY A 150 4.39 -6.32 -0.84
C GLY A 150 2.90 -6.49 -1.07
N PHE A 151 2.18 -5.39 -1.20
CA PHE A 151 0.79 -5.35 -1.68
C PHE A 151 0.64 -4.42 -2.87
N ARG A 152 -0.27 -4.79 -3.77
CA ARG A 152 -0.78 -3.92 -4.83
C ARG A 152 -2.24 -4.24 -5.12
N PHE A 153 -2.96 -3.29 -5.70
CA PHE A 153 -4.29 -3.57 -6.24
C PHE A 153 -4.18 -4.40 -7.52
N SER A 154 -5.04 -5.40 -7.67
CA SER A 154 -5.13 -6.20 -8.90
C SER A 154 -5.85 -5.41 -9.99
N SER A 155 -5.43 -5.52 -11.24
CA SER A 155 -6.05 -4.77 -12.35
C SER A 155 -7.53 -5.12 -12.62
N CYS A 156 -8.06 -6.18 -11.99
CA CYS A 156 -9.46 -6.59 -12.11
C CYS A 156 -10.38 -5.73 -11.22
N LYS A 157 -11.06 -4.75 -11.81
CA LYS A 157 -11.98 -3.83 -11.10
C LYS A 157 -13.29 -4.47 -10.60
N ALA A 158 -13.60 -5.69 -11.02
CA ALA A 158 -14.87 -6.34 -10.66
C ALA A 158 -14.91 -6.83 -9.21
N VAL A 159 -13.74 -7.06 -8.60
CA VAL A 159 -13.58 -7.53 -7.23
C VAL A 159 -12.50 -6.70 -6.57
N ASN A 160 -12.68 -6.30 -5.32
CA ASN A 160 -11.60 -5.69 -4.55
C ASN A 160 -10.55 -6.76 -4.24
N ARG A 161 -9.62 -6.95 -5.16
CA ARG A 161 -8.56 -7.95 -5.06
C ARG A 161 -7.22 -7.26 -4.93
N PHE A 162 -6.48 -7.63 -3.89
CA PHE A 162 -5.11 -7.25 -3.68
C PHE A 162 -4.22 -8.41 -4.06
N GLU A 163 -3.10 -8.12 -4.70
CA GLU A 163 -2.04 -9.09 -4.92
C GLU A 163 -1.00 -8.92 -3.82
N PHE A 164 -0.43 -10.03 -3.35
CA PHE A 164 0.64 -10.03 -2.35
C PHE A 164 1.77 -10.99 -2.72
N SER A 165 2.98 -10.65 -2.28
CA SER A 165 4.19 -11.48 -2.37
C SER A 165 5.08 -11.26 -1.17
N VAL A 166 5.92 -12.24 -0.84
CA VAL A 166 7.01 -12.08 0.13
C VAL A 166 8.20 -11.44 -0.58
N LEU A 167 8.59 -10.25 -0.13
CA LEU A 167 9.76 -9.55 -0.66
C LEU A 167 11.00 -10.12 0.01
N TYR A 168 11.96 -10.58 -0.80
CA TYR A 168 13.25 -11.06 -0.28
C TYR A 168 13.95 -9.91 0.47
N SER A 169 14.17 -10.11 1.76
CA SER A 169 15.18 -9.34 2.50
C SER A 169 16.55 -9.87 2.07
N PRO A 170 17.49 -9.03 1.59
CA PRO A 170 18.84 -9.49 1.34
C PRO A 170 19.43 -9.92 2.67
N ILE A 171 19.57 -11.24 2.85
CA ILE A 171 20.45 -11.80 3.88
C ILE A 171 21.81 -11.17 3.60
N MET A 172 22.32 -10.34 4.51
CA MET A 172 23.74 -10.03 4.50
C MET A 172 24.46 -11.32 4.88
N ASP A 173 24.76 -12.14 3.86
CA ASP A 173 25.72 -13.24 3.96
C ASP A 173 27.10 -12.64 4.20
N ILE A 174 27.38 -12.29 5.45
CA ILE A 174 28.72 -11.88 5.89
C ILE A 174 29.54 -13.15 6.08
N HIS A 175 30.23 -13.49 5.00
CA HIS A 175 31.51 -14.19 4.91
C HIS A 175 31.65 -15.60 5.51
N PHE A 176 31.46 -16.59 4.63
CA PHE A 176 32.46 -17.65 4.52
C PHE A 176 33.77 -17.05 4.00
N ILE A 177 34.71 -16.75 4.90
CA ILE A 177 36.13 -16.85 4.59
C ILE A 177 36.72 -17.77 5.65
N LYS A 178 36.87 -19.04 5.30
CA LYS A 178 37.87 -19.90 5.95
C LYS A 178 39.23 -19.30 5.61
N VAL A 179 40.00 -18.92 6.64
CA VAL A 179 41.46 -18.89 6.59
C VAL A 179 41.96 -20.03 7.46
#